data_AF-A0A132NJ95-F1
#
_entry.id   AF-A0A132NJ95-F1
#
_cell.length_a   1.000
_cell.length_b   1.000
_cell.length_c   1.000
_cell.angle_alpha   90.00
_cell.angle_beta   90.00
_cell.angle_gamma   90.00
#
_symmetry.space_group_name_H-M   'P 1'
#
loop_
_entity.id
_entity.type
_entity.pdbx_description
1 polymer ?
#
loop_
_entity_poly.entity_id
_entity_poly.type
_entity_poly.pdbx_seq_one_letter_code
_entity_poly.pdbx_strand_id
1 'polypeptide(L)' 'MRRIAVIGCGGSGKTRLARRLGALLDVPVIHLDAVYYDSAWNALPQEKFAALQEELVAAPAWVIDGNYAST' A
#
# COMPACT_ATOMS: atom_id res chain seq x y z
N MET A 1 -14.96 1.85 10.22
CA MET A 1 -13.78 1.16 9.67
C MET A 1 -13.35 1.90 8.40
N ARG A 2 -12.11 2.41 8.33
CA ARG A 2 -11.58 3.14 7.15
C ARG A 2 -10.12 2.76 6.80
N ARG A 3 -9.65 1.61 7.28
CA ARG A 3 -8.31 1.06 7.05
C ARG A 3 -8.47 -0.29 6.34
N ILE A 4 -8.07 -0.38 5.08
CA ILE A 4 -8.31 -1.55 4.23
C ILE A 4 -7.02 -1.96 3.53
N ALA A 5 -6.57 -3.20 3.75
CA ALA A 5 -5.49 -3.80 2.98
C ALA A 5 -6.06 -4.65 1.83
N VAL A 6 -5.54 -4.45 0.62
CA VAL A 6 -5.91 -5.20 -0.58
C VAL A 6 -4.72 -6.06 -1.00
N ILE A 7 -4.82 -7.36 -0.75
CA ILE A 7 -3.74 -8.34 -0.96
C ILE A 7 -4.19 -9.37 -2.01
N GLY A 8 -3.26 -9.86 -2.82
CA GLY A 8 -3.53 -10.85 -3.87
C GLY A 8 -2.45 -10.91 -4.96
N CYS A 9 -2.56 -11.89 -5.84
CA CYS A 9 -1.58 -12.14 -6.90
C CYS A 9 -1.52 -11.03 -7.96
N GLY A 10 -0.42 -10.98 -8.72
CA GLY A 10 -0.34 -10.14 -9.93
C GLY A 10 -1.49 -10.44 -10.89
N GLY A 11 -2.08 -9.40 -11.49
CA GLY A 11 -3.22 -9.55 -12.41
C GLY A 11 -4.59 -9.79 -11.77
N SER A 12 -4.71 -9.96 -10.44
CA SER A 12 -6.01 -10.21 -9.79
C SER A 12 -6.94 -9.00 -9.70
N GLY A 13 -6.50 -7.82 -10.16
CA GLY A 13 -7.30 -6.59 -10.15
C GLY A 13 -7.24 -5.77 -8.86
N LYS A 14 -6.28 -6.03 -7.96
CA LYS A 14 -6.09 -5.28 -6.70
C LYS A 14 -6.11 -3.77 -6.88
N THR A 15 -5.32 -3.26 -7.81
CA THR A 15 -5.19 -1.82 -8.09
C THR A 15 -6.52 -1.21 -8.52
N ARG A 16 -7.33 -1.96 -9.30
CA ARG A 16 -8.68 -1.52 -9.68
C ARG A 16 -9.60 -1.46 -8.46
N LEU A 17 -9.57 -2.50 -7.62
CA LEU A 17 -10.38 -2.57 -6.40
C LEU A 17 -9.98 -1.46 -5.42
N ALA A 18 -8.68 -1.28 -5.17
CA ALA A 18 -8.14 -0.29 -4.25
C ALA A 18 -8.54 1.14 -4.64
N ARG A 19 -8.41 1.50 -5.93
CA ARG A 19 -8.85 2.80 -6.45
C ARG A 19 -10.36 3.02 -6.28
N ARG A 20 -11.16 1.98 -6.53
CA ARG A 20 -12.62 2.07 -6.38
C ARG A 20 -13.02 2.22 -4.92
N LEU A 21 -12.36 1.50 -4.01
CA LEU A 21 -12.58 1.64 -2.56
C LEU A 21 -12.17 3.02 -2.06
N GLY A 22 -11.01 3.54 -2.49
CA GLY A 22 -10.56 4.89 -2.14
C GLY A 22 -11.57 5.96 -2.56
N ALA A 23 -12.07 5.89 -3.79
CA ALA A 23 -13.09 6.81 -4.29
C ALA A 23 -14.44 6.68 -3.57
N LEU A 24 -14.87 5.45 -3.23
CA LEU A 24 -16.14 5.21 -2.55
C LEU A 24 -16.12 5.64 -1.08
N LEU A 25 -14.97 5.54 -0.42
CA LEU A 25 -14.82 5.81 1.01
C LEU A 25 -14.22 7.19 1.31
N ASP A 26 -13.79 7.90 0.26
CA ASP A 26 -13.06 9.17 0.34
C ASP A 26 -11.82 9.08 1.24
N VAL A 27 -10.94 8.12 0.89
CA VAL A 27 -9.71 7.82 1.63
C VAL A 27 -8.51 7.68 0.68
N PRO A 28 -7.29 7.99 1.16
CA PRO A 28 -6.10 7.87 0.33
C PRO A 28 -5.83 6.41 -0.08
N VAL A 29 -5.39 6.23 -1.32
CA VAL A 29 -4.95 4.94 -1.87
C VAL A 29 -3.44 4.94 -1.99
N ILE A 30 -2.80 3.96 -1.36
CA ILE A 30 -1.35 3.80 -1.35
C ILE A 30 -1.02 2.47 -2.03
N HIS A 31 -0.19 2.52 -3.06
CA HIS A 31 0.34 1.33 -3.72
C HIS A 31 1.74 1.06 -3.17
N LEU A 32 1.93 -0.05 -2.44
CA LEU A 32 3.22 -0.35 -1.80
C LEU A 32 4.37 -0.50 -2.80
N ASP A 33 4.09 -0.97 -4.02
CA ASP A 33 5.09 -1.02 -5.10
C ASP A 33 5.70 0.36 -5.38
N ALA A 34 4.90 1.44 -5.29
CA ALA A 34 5.38 2.80 -5.53
C ALA A 34 6.19 3.36 -4.35
N VAL A 35 6.03 2.79 -3.16
CA VAL A 35 6.74 3.20 -1.95
C VAL A 35 8.00 2.35 -1.75
N TYR A 36 8.05 1.14 -2.29
CA TYR A 36 9.15 0.20 -2.10
C TYR A 36 10.43 0.60 -2.84
N TYR A 37 10.33 1.34 -3.94
CA TYR A 37 11.47 1.78 -4.73
C TYR A 37 11.79 3.26 -4.47
N ASP A 38 13.07 3.60 -4.45
CA ASP A 38 13.52 5.00 -4.46
C ASP A 38 13.38 5.65 -5.85
N SER A 39 13.74 6.93 -5.96
CA SER A 39 13.67 7.68 -7.21
C SER A 39 14.60 7.18 -8.32
N ALA A 40 15.58 6.34 -7.98
CA ALA A 40 16.50 5.69 -8.89
C ALA A 40 16.12 4.21 -9.14
N TRP A 41 14.92 3.80 -8.72
CA TRP A 41 14.39 2.43 -8.85
C TRP A 41 15.13 1.36 -8.04
N ASN A 42 15.86 1.75 -6.99
CA ASN A 42 16.46 0.78 -6.07
C ASN A 42 15.43 0.37 -5.01
N ALA A 43 15.40 -0.93 -4.71
CA ALA A 43 14.61 -1.45 -3.60
C ALA A 43 15.09 -0.82 -2.28
N LEU A 44 14.15 -0.35 -1.46
CA LEU A 44 14.45 0.17 -0.15
C LEU A 44 14.97 -0.94 0.78
N PRO A 45 15.94 -0.64 1.66
CA PRO A 45 16.28 -1.51 2.77
C PRO A 45 15.04 -1.88 3.59
N GLN A 46 14.95 -3.13 4.03
CA GLN A 46 13.77 -3.67 4.72
C GLN A 46 13.35 -2.81 5.92
N GLU A 47 14.31 -2.35 6.74
CA GLU A 47 14.05 -1.49 7.90
C GLU A 47 13.43 -0.15 7.51
N LYS A 48 13.90 0.46 6.42
CA LYS A 48 13.33 1.73 5.92
C LYS A 48 11.92 1.52 5.39
N PHE A 49 11.69 0.42 4.68
CA PHE A 49 10.37 0.10 4.16
C PHE A 49 9.39 -0.21 5.29
N ALA A 50 9.82 -0.94 6.33
CA ALA A 50 9.02 -1.19 7.52
C ALA A 50 8.64 0.12 8.24
N ALA A 51 9.60 1.02 8.47
CA ALA A 51 9.33 2.33 9.06
C ALA A 51 8.32 3.16 8.25
N LEU A 52 8.43 3.14 6.92
CA LEU A 52 7.45 3.80 6.03
C LEU A 52 6.06 3.16 6.14
N GLN A 53 5.99 1.82 6.20
CA GLN A 53 4.71 1.14 6.40
C GLN A 53 4.07 1.53 7.72
N GLU A 54 4.83 1.60 8.81
CA GLU A 54 4.35 2.03 10.13
C GLU A 54 3.76 3.45 10.09
N GLU A 55 4.44 4.37 9.42
CA GLU A 55 3.96 5.74 9.21
C GLU A 55 2.64 5.77 8.41
N LEU A 56 2.58 5.02 7.31
CA LEU A 56 1.40 4.95 6.45
C LEU A 56 0.18 4.38 7.18
N VAL A 57 0.38 3.31 7.98
CA VAL A 57 -0.74 2.65 8.68
C VAL A 57 -1.21 3.44 9.90
N ALA A 58 -0.37 4.34 10.45
CA ALA A 58 -0.73 5.21 11.57
C ALA A 58 -1.85 6.21 11.18
N ALA A 59 -1.99 6.54 9.90
CA ALA A 59 -3.06 7.41 9.42
C ALA A 59 -4.47 6.91 9.80
N PRO A 60 -5.44 7.80 10.05
CA PRO A 60 -6.77 7.40 10.51
C PRO A 60 -7.59 6.65 9.44
N ALA A 61 -7.23 6.80 8.17
CA ALA A 61 -7.92 6.17 7.05
C ALA A 61 -6.97 5.95 5.86
N TRP A 62 -7.09 4.79 5.20
CA TRP A 62 -6.28 4.41 4.04
C TRP A 62 -6.83 3.16 3.34
N VAL A 63 -6.51 3.03 2.05
CA VAL A 63 -6.54 1.77 1.31
C VAL A 63 -5.10 1.49 0.86
N ILE A 64 -4.52 0.39 1.30
CA ILE A 64 -3.17 -0.02 0.93
C ILE A 64 -3.27 -1.24 0.00
N ASP A 65 -2.65 -1.16 -1.17
CA ASP A 65 -2.54 -2.24 -2.16
C ASP A 65 -1.11 -2.74 -2.23
N GLY A 66 -0.90 -4.04 -2.00
CA GLY A 66 0.39 -4.69 -2.12
C GLY A 66 0.39 -6.12 -1.62
N ASN A 67 1.45 -6.86 -1.95
CA ASN A 67 1.66 -8.24 -1.51
C ASN A 67 3.02 -8.38 -0.79
N TYR A 68 3.32 -7.42 0.08
CA TYR A 68 4.53 -7.41 0.89
C TYR A 68 4.16 -7.85 2.30
N ALA A 69 4.44 -9.11 2.61
CA ALA A 69 4.39 -9.63 3.96
C ALA A 69 5.81 -10.00 4.37
N SER A 70 6.28 -9.49 5.50
CA SER A 70 7.48 -10.02 6.17
C SER A 70 7.06 -11.14 7.10
N THR A 71 7.83 -12.23 7.09
CA THR A 71 7.70 -13.32 8.08
C THR A 71 8.29 -12.90 9.42
#